data_AF-A0A7C1BYU6-F1
#
_entry.id   AF-A0A7C1BYU6-F1
#
_cell.length_a   1.000
_cell.length_b   1.000
_cell.length_c   1.000
_cell.angle_alpha   90.00
_cell.angle_beta   90.00
_cell.angle_gamma   90.00
#
_symmetry.space_group_name_H-M   'P 1'
#
loop_
_entity.id
_entity.type
_entity.pdbx_description
1 polymer ?
#
loop_
_entity_poly.entity_id
_entity_poly.type
_entity_poly.pdbx_seq_one_letter_code
_entity_poly.pdbx_strand_id
1 'polypeptide(L)'
;MGAANLHELMRCWENFHRILSLEAHARHILYREESRYPGYYYRGDFNLIDDDKWKLFTCSTYDMTSGEFTMSKRDYKEIWAD
;
A
#
# COMPACT_ATOMS: atom_id res chain seq x y z
N MET A 1 0.34 -4.43 -23.05
CA MET A 1 0.22 -5.90 -22.92
C MET A 1 -0.61 -6.41 -24.08
N GLY A 2 -0.27 -7.57 -24.67
CA GLY A 2 -1.00 -8.18 -25.79
C GLY A 2 -1.09 -9.70 -25.59
N ALA A 3 -2.08 -10.34 -26.23
CA ALA A 3 -2.37 -11.76 -26.06
C ALA A 3 -2.63 -12.46 -27.40
N ALA A 4 -2.00 -13.62 -27.63
CA ALA A 4 -2.20 -14.45 -28.82
C ALA A 4 -3.27 -15.54 -28.63
N ASN A 5 -3.65 -15.85 -27.38
CA ASN A 5 -4.65 -16.87 -27.04
C ASN A 5 -5.33 -16.55 -25.68
N LEU A 6 -6.32 -17.36 -25.28
CA LEU A 6 -7.08 -17.14 -24.04
C LEU A 6 -6.22 -17.28 -22.77
N HIS A 7 -5.18 -18.12 -22.77
CA HIS A 7 -4.27 -18.23 -21.63
C HIS A 7 -3.46 -16.94 -21.47
N GLU A 8 -2.91 -16.42 -22.56
CA GLU A 8 -2.19 -15.14 -22.54
C GLU A 8 -3.09 -13.96 -22.20
N LEU A 9 -4.36 -13.99 -22.62
CA LEU A 9 -5.33 -12.99 -22.22
C LEU A 9 -5.55 -12.98 -20.70
N MET A 10 -5.66 -14.17 -20.09
CA MET A 10 -5.70 -14.30 -18.63
C MET A 10 -4.43 -13.73 -17.99
N ARG A 11 -3.23 -14.04 -18.51
CA ARG A 11 -1.97 -13.50 -17.98
C ARG A 11 -1.85 -11.98 -18.11
N CYS A 12 -2.38 -11.39 -19.19
CA CYS A 12 -2.45 -9.94 -19.34
C CYS A 12 -3.26 -9.30 -18.22
N TRP A 13 -4.44 -9.85 -17.90
CA TRP A 13 -5.28 -9.35 -16.81
C TRP A 13 -4.65 -9.56 -15.44
N GLU A 14 -4.05 -10.72 -15.19
CA GLU A 14 -3.33 -10.93 -13.94
C GLU A 14 -2.17 -9.94 -13.76
N ASN A 15 -1.42 -9.63 -14.82
CA ASN A 15 -0.35 -8.63 -14.75
C ASN A 15 -0.92 -7.24 -14.48
N PHE A 16 -2.05 -6.87 -15.08
CA PHE A 16 -2.73 -5.62 -14.74
C PHE A 16 -3.11 -5.56 -13.25
N HIS A 17 -3.68 -6.63 -12.69
CA HIS A 17 -4.03 -6.71 -11.27
C HIS A 17 -2.80 -6.60 -10.36
N ARG A 18 -1.69 -7.25 -10.74
CA ARG A 18 -0.41 -7.17 -10.00
C ARG A 18 0.14 -5.75 -9.98
N ILE A 19 0.12 -5.06 -11.11
CA ILE A 19 0.64 -3.69 -11.23
C ILE A 19 -0.10 -2.76 -10.26
N LEU A 20 -1.43 -2.72 -10.30
CA LEU A 20 -2.21 -1.86 -9.41
C LEU A 20 -2.00 -2.19 -7.93
N SER A 21 -1.94 -3.48 -7.59
CA SER A 21 -1.72 -3.93 -6.21
C SER A 21 -0.34 -3.54 -5.68
N LEU A 22 0.70 -3.68 -6.52
CA LEU A 22 2.07 -3.32 -6.16
C LEU A 22 2.28 -1.82 -6.06
N GLU A 23 1.65 -1.04 -6.94
CA GLU A 23 1.69 0.42 -6.85
C GLU A 23 1.02 0.91 -5.57
N ALA A 24 -0.15 0.38 -5.23
CA ALA A 24 -0.81 0.69 -3.97
C ALA A 24 0.09 0.34 -2.77
N HIS A 25 0.68 -0.85 -2.76
CA HIS A 25 1.62 -1.27 -1.71
C HIS A 25 2.81 -0.32 -1.57
N ALA A 26 3.48 0.03 -2.67
CA ALA A 26 4.62 0.95 -2.66
C ALA A 26 4.23 2.35 -2.16
N ARG A 27 3.08 2.88 -2.60
CA ARG A 27 2.56 4.18 -2.14
C ARG A 27 2.24 4.18 -0.65
N HIS A 28 1.71 3.08 -0.10
CA HIS A 28 1.46 2.94 1.34
C HIS A 28 2.74 2.99 2.17
N ILE A 29 3.80 2.33 1.71
CA ILE A 29 5.12 2.37 2.36
C ILE A 29 5.71 3.78 2.24
N LEU A 30 5.65 4.39 1.06
CA LEU A 30 6.20 5.73 0.81
C LEU A 30 5.51 6.81 1.66
N TYR A 31 4.18 6.73 1.82
CA TYR A 31 3.42 7.69 2.61
C TYR A 31 3.69 7.55 4.12
N ARG A 32 4.00 6.35 4.61
CA ARG A 32 4.23 6.09 6.04
C ARG A 32 5.68 6.39 6.42
N GLU A 33 5.86 7.42 7.23
CA GLU A 33 7.19 7.89 7.62
C GLU A 33 7.79 7.25 8.88
N GLU A 34 7.84 5.93 8.88
CA GLU A 34 8.46 5.09 9.92
C GLU A 34 8.79 3.69 9.38
N SER A 35 9.46 2.87 10.18
CA SER A 35 9.62 1.43 9.93
C SER A 35 8.82 0.62 10.96
N ARG A 36 7.51 0.47 10.72
CA ARG A 36 6.57 -0.18 11.65
C ARG A 36 6.83 -1.68 11.87
N TYR A 37 7.24 -2.38 10.82
CA TYR A 37 7.38 -3.83 10.80
C TYR A 37 8.80 -4.24 10.38
N PRO A 38 9.83 -3.92 11.19
CA PRO A 38 11.20 -4.31 10.89
C PRO A 38 11.29 -5.84 10.81
N GLY A 39 11.94 -6.34 9.76
CA GLY A 39 11.97 -7.77 9.39
C GLY A 39 11.04 -8.10 8.22
N TYR A 40 9.96 -7.35 8.03
CA TYR A 40 9.18 -7.38 6.79
C TYR A 40 9.75 -6.40 5.76
N TYR A 41 10.01 -5.15 6.15
CA TYR A 41 10.77 -4.17 5.36
C TYR A 41 11.40 -3.10 6.27
N TYR A 42 12.35 -2.35 5.71
CA TYR A 42 13.00 -1.21 6.37
C TYR A 42 12.99 0.02 5.46
N ARG A 43 12.57 1.18 5.99
CA ARG A 43 12.72 2.49 5.35
C ARG A 43 14.04 3.11 5.82
N GLY A 44 15.04 3.17 4.94
CA GLY A 44 16.38 3.66 5.31
C GLY A 44 16.40 5.14 5.75
N ASP A 45 15.46 5.94 5.26
CA ASP A 45 15.25 7.35 5.61
C ASP A 45 14.41 7.54 6.91
N PHE A 46 13.68 6.51 7.35
CA PHE A 46 12.86 6.50 8.58
C PHE A 46 12.89 5.12 9.25
N ASN A 47 14.05 4.74 9.79
CA ASN A 47 14.37 3.36 10.16
C ASN A 47 13.85 2.93 11.55
N LEU A 48 13.09 3.78 12.25
CA LEU A 48 12.55 3.48 13.58
C LEU A 48 11.03 3.58 13.57
N ILE A 49 10.41 2.98 14.59
CA ILE A 49 8.99 3.12 14.89
C ILE A 49 8.75 4.51 15.49
N ASP A 50 7.69 5.20 15.06
CA ASP A 50 7.27 6.51 15.57
C ASP A 50 5.79 6.43 16.01
N ASP A 51 5.57 6.00 17.26
CA ASP A 51 4.22 5.86 17.82
C ASP A 51 3.50 7.20 18.00
N ASP A 52 4.25 8.29 18.21
CA ASP A 52 3.69 9.62 18.41
C ASP A 52 2.96 10.12 17.14
N LYS A 53 3.47 9.77 15.95
CA LYS A 53 2.90 10.22 14.67
C LYS A 53 2.21 9.14 13.84
N TRP A 54 2.51 7.87 14.09
CA TRP A 54 2.16 6.78 13.17
C TRP A 54 1.52 5.55 13.82
N LYS A 55 1.16 5.60 15.11
CA LYS A 55 0.25 4.61 15.75
C LYS A 55 -1.19 4.79 15.28
N LEU A 56 -1.40 4.55 13.98
CA LEU A 56 -2.65 4.74 13.23
C LEU A 56 -2.60 3.91 11.94
N PHE A 57 -3.74 3.80 11.25
CA PHE A 57 -3.84 3.12 9.97
C PHE A 57 -3.51 4.06 8.81
N THR A 58 -2.76 3.57 7.82
CA THR A 58 -2.65 4.20 6.51
C THR A 58 -3.76 3.65 5.63
N CYS A 59 -4.57 4.53 5.04
CA CYS A 59 -5.64 4.16 4.12
C CYS A 59 -5.45 4.89 2.79
N SER A 60 -5.97 4.32 1.71
CA SER A 60 -5.97 4.96 0.40
C SER A 60 -7.27 4.70 -0.35
N THR A 61 -7.67 5.66 -1.18
CA THR A 61 -8.70 5.48 -2.19
C THR A 61 -8.08 5.71 -3.57
N TYR A 62 -8.47 4.90 -4.55
CA TYR A 62 -8.06 5.05 -5.95
C TYR A 62 -9.26 5.47 -6.80
N ASP A 63 -9.14 6.58 -7.53
CA ASP A 63 -10.16 7.01 -8.48
C ASP A 63 -9.85 6.44 -9.87
N MET A 64 -10.75 5.59 -10.37
CA MET A 64 -10.62 4.94 -11.67
C MET A 64 -10.72 5.91 -12.85
N THR A 65 -11.32 7.10 -12.65
CA THR A 65 -11.54 8.09 -13.71
C THR A 65 -10.27 8.92 -13.94
N SER A 66 -9.68 9.42 -12.85
CA SER A 66 -8.45 10.23 -12.90
C SER A 66 -7.17 9.40 -12.86
N GLY A 67 -7.22 8.19 -12.31
CA GLY A 67 -6.04 7.36 -12.08
C GLY A 67 -5.22 7.80 -10.85
N GLU A 68 -5.81 8.57 -9.94
CA GLU A 68 -5.09 9.14 -8.79
C GLU A 68 -5.35 8.36 -7.48
N PHE A 69 -4.30 8.24 -6.66
CA PHE A 69 -4.37 7.72 -5.29
C PHE A 69 -4.47 8.86 -4.29
N THR A 70 -5.51 8.86 -3.47
CA THR A 70 -5.60 9.73 -2.29
C THR A 70 -5.20 8.95 -1.05
N MET A 71 -4.12 9.37 -0.39
CA MET A 71 -3.63 8.77 0.85
C MET A 71 -4.22 9.47 2.08
N SER A 72 -4.48 8.74 3.16
CA SER A 72 -5.03 9.28 4.39
C SER A 72 -4.58 8.52 5.63
N LYS A 73 -4.65 9.20 6.79
CA LYS A 73 -4.45 8.61 8.12
C LYS A 73 -5.80 8.34 8.77
N ARG A 74 -5.94 7.20 9.45
CA ARG A 74 -7.13 6.86 10.25
C ARG A 74 -6.70 6.44 11.64
N ASP A 75 -7.21 7.10 12.66
CA ASP A 75 -6.83 6.83 14.05
C ASP A 75 -7.08 5.37 14.43
N TYR A 76 -6.09 4.78 15.09
CA TYR A 76 -6.29 3.56 15.85
C TYR A 76 -7.15 3.87 17.08
N LYS A 77 -8.10 3.00 17.39
CA LYS A 77 -8.90 3.05 18.62
C LYS A 77 -8.73 1.73 19.35
N GLU A 78 -8.18 1.79 20.55
CA GLU A 78 -8.09 0.68 21.48
C GLU A 78 -9.49 0.41 22.05
N ILE A 79 -9.97 -0.83 21.92
CA ILE A 79 -11.31 -1.24 22.40
C ILE A 79 -11.20 -2.01 23.71
N TRP A 80 -10.14 -2.78 23.87
CA TRP A 80 -9.86 -3.57 25.06
C TRP A 80 -8.49 -3.16 25.59
N ALA A 81 -8.44 -2.83 26.87
CA ALA A 81 -7.16 -2.69 27.58
C ALA A 81 -6.65 -4.08 27.96
N ASP A 82 -5.33 -4.19 28.11
CA ASP A 82 -4.65 -5.39 28.62
C ASP A 82 -5.12 -5.81 30.03
#